data_AF-A0A955N5D8-F1
#
_entry.id   AF-A0A955N5D8-F1
#
_cell.length_a   1.000
_cell.length_b   1.000
_cell.length_c   1.000
_cell.angle_alpha   90.00
_cell.angle_beta   90.00
_cell.angle_gamma   90.00
#
_symmetry.space_group_name_H-M   'P 1'
#
loop_
_entity.id
_entity.type
_entity.pdbx_description
1 polymer ?
#
loop_
_entity_poly.entity_id
_entity_poly.type
_entity_poly.pdbx_seq_one_letter_code
_entity_poly.pdbx_strand_id
1 'polypeptide(L)' 'INPEQFIATGLDVAKLPRHPEKLGEMKPLQWYYYDGSYVEPHQGSQLNKPFVIMSLDVK' A
#
# COMPACT_ATOMS: atom_id res chain seq x y z
N ILE A 1 -4.44 -2.98 -4.80
CA ILE A 1 -4.43 -3.21 -6.27
C ILE A 1 -3.10 -3.86 -6.64
N ASN A 2 -3.07 -4.75 -7.65
CA ASN A 2 -1.82 -5.37 -8.13
C ASN A 2 -0.86 -4.29 -8.67
N PRO A 3 0.39 -4.20 -8.17
CA PRO A 3 1.36 -3.19 -8.59
C PRO A 3 1.82 -3.34 -10.04
N GLU A 4 1.75 -4.56 -10.62
CA GLU A 4 2.25 -4.84 -11.97
C GLU A 4 1.57 -3.95 -13.04
N GLN A 5 0.26 -3.70 -12.89
CA GLN A 5 -0.48 -2.84 -13.81
C GLN A 5 0.01 -1.40 -13.78
N PHE A 6 0.37 -0.89 -12.60
CA PHE A 6 0.89 0.46 -12.46
C PHE A 6 2.32 0.59 -13.00
N ILE A 7 3.17 -0.40 -12.73
CA ILE A 7 4.53 -0.47 -13.26
C ILE A 7 4.49 -0.47 -14.80
N ALA A 8 3.58 -1.25 -15.40
CA ALA A 8 3.39 -1.28 -16.85
C ALA A 8 2.97 0.08 -17.44
N THR A 9 2.29 0.92 -16.66
CA THR A 9 1.92 2.30 -17.05
C THR A 9 2.99 3.35 -16.74
N GLY A 10 4.17 2.93 -16.26
CA GLY A 10 5.29 3.83 -15.95
C GLY A 10 5.29 4.40 -14.53
N LEU A 11 4.41 3.92 -13.63
CA LEU A 11 4.47 4.28 -12.22
C LEU A 11 5.64 3.56 -11.55
N ASP A 12 6.57 4.34 -11.01
CA ASP A 12 7.64 3.84 -10.17
C ASP A 12 7.13 3.62 -8.73
N VAL A 13 6.62 2.42 -8.46
CA VAL A 13 6.05 2.06 -7.14
C VAL A 13 7.06 2.15 -6.00
N ALA A 14 8.37 2.09 -6.30
CA ALA A 14 9.42 2.23 -5.30
C ALA A 14 9.56 3.67 -4.76
N LYS A 15 8.97 4.66 -5.45
CA LYS A 15 8.89 6.06 -4.98
C LYS A 15 7.67 6.34 -4.10
N LEU A 16 6.75 5.40 -3.98
CA LEU A 16 5.61 5.56 -3.09
C LEU A 16 6.06 5.42 -1.61
N PRO A 17 5.45 6.17 -0.69
CA PRO A 17 5.62 5.92 0.73
C PRO A 17 5.29 4.47 1.08
N ARG A 18 6.07 3.89 1.99
CA ARG A 18 5.78 2.56 2.55
C ARG A 18 4.44 2.59 3.26
N HIS A 19 3.63 1.54 3.07
CA HIS A 19 2.37 1.37 3.78
C HIS A 19 2.63 1.29 5.30
N PRO A 20 1.91 2.06 6.14
CA PRO A 20 2.17 2.05 7.57
C PRO A 20 1.95 0.68 8.23
N GLU A 21 2.66 0.41 9.32
CA GLU A 21 2.50 -0.81 10.11
C GLU A 21 1.41 -0.68 11.19
N LYS A 22 0.80 0.51 11.33
CA LYS A 22 -0.23 0.80 12.35
C LYS A 22 -1.45 1.47 11.72
N LEU A 23 -2.62 1.17 12.29
CA LEU A 23 -3.87 1.82 11.95
C LEU A 23 -3.84 3.31 12.31
N GLY A 24 -4.46 4.15 11.49
CA GLY A 24 -4.58 5.59 11.73
C GLY A 24 -3.40 6.45 11.26
N GLU A 25 -2.32 5.85 10.75
CA GLU A 25 -1.14 6.57 10.25
C GLU A 25 -1.21 6.91 8.75
N MET A 26 -2.23 6.42 8.05
CA MET A 26 -2.45 6.74 6.64
C MET A 26 -2.98 8.17 6.49
N LYS A 27 -2.43 8.92 5.53
CA LYS A 27 -2.91 10.25 5.15
C LYS A 27 -4.00 10.13 4.09
N PRO A 28 -5.11 10.88 4.12
CA PRO A 28 -6.12 10.82 3.06
C PRO A 28 -5.54 11.10 1.67
N LEU A 29 -6.08 10.40 0.65
CA LEU A 29 -5.72 10.55 -0.77
C LEU A 29 -4.24 10.26 -1.09
N GLN A 30 -3.55 9.51 -0.24
CA GLN A 30 -2.15 9.14 -0.41
C GLN A 30 -2.06 7.71 -0.93
N TRP A 31 -1.25 7.53 -1.97
CA TRP A 31 -0.85 6.20 -2.43
C TRP A 31 0.30 5.66 -1.56
N TYR A 32 0.21 4.37 -1.23
CA TYR A 32 1.21 3.63 -0.48
C TYR A 32 1.57 2.33 -1.17
N TYR A 33 2.80 1.88 -0.93
CA TYR A 33 3.29 0.58 -1.37
C TYR A 33 3.52 -0.35 -0.18
N TYR A 34 2.97 -1.56 -0.27
CA TYR A 34 3.26 -2.68 0.61
C TYR A 34 4.03 -3.73 -0.18
N ASP A 35 5.15 -4.20 0.35
CA ASP A 35 6.11 -5.08 -0.33
C ASP A 35 5.89 -6.58 -0.04
N GLY A 36 5.03 -6.93 0.90
CA GLY A 36 4.83 -8.33 1.31
C GLY A 36 5.58 -8.76 2.55
N SER A 37 6.46 -7.93 3.13
CA SER A 37 7.47 -8.37 4.09
C SER A 37 7.07 -8.31 5.57
N TYR A 38 5.90 -7.75 5.91
CA TYR A 38 5.48 -7.52 7.30
C TYR A 38 3.99 -7.78 7.53
N VAL A 39 3.57 -7.80 8.78
CA VAL A 39 2.14 -7.95 9.12
C VAL A 39 1.38 -6.72 8.66
N GLU A 40 0.38 -6.93 7.81
CA GLU A 40 -0.47 -5.87 7.34
C GLU A 40 -1.50 -5.53 8.43
N PRO A 41 -1.56 -4.27 8.92
CA PRO A 41 -2.35 -3.91 10.11
C PRO A 41 -3.87 -4.03 9.96
N HIS A 42 -4.42 -4.02 8.74
CA HIS A 42 -5.86 -4.18 8.52
C HIS A 42 -6.29 -5.66 8.48
N GLN A 43 -5.41 -6.56 8.03
CA GLN A 43 -5.64 -7.99 7.92
C GLN A 43 -5.08 -8.80 9.10
N GLY A 44 -4.21 -8.20 9.92
CA GLY A 44 -3.57 -8.87 11.06
C GLY A 44 -2.66 -10.04 10.66
N SER A 45 -2.24 -10.13 9.40
CA SER A 45 -1.38 -11.20 8.87
C SER A 45 -0.44 -10.68 7.80
N GLN A 46 0.66 -11.42 7.56
CA GLN A 46 1.55 -11.15 6.45
C GLN A 46 0.92 -11.67 5.15
N LEU A 47 0.76 -10.79 4.17
CA LEU A 47 0.06 -11.13 2.93
C LEU A 47 0.95 -11.77 1.85
N ASN A 48 2.28 -11.82 2.06
CA ASN A 48 3.29 -12.45 1.18
C ASN A 48 3.17 -12.06 -0.31
N LYS A 49 2.57 -10.91 -0.59
CA LYS A 49 2.40 -10.38 -1.94
C LYS A 49 2.41 -8.85 -1.89
N PRO A 50 3.04 -8.17 -2.86
CA PRO A 50 3.06 -6.73 -2.89
C PRO A 50 1.72 -6.16 -3.35
N PHE A 51 1.35 -4.98 -2.86
CA PHE A 51 0.20 -4.23 -3.35
C PHE A 51 0.38 -2.73 -3.21
N VAL A 52 -0.36 -2.00 -4.05
CA VAL A 52 -0.51 -0.55 -3.95
C VAL A 52 -1.92 -0.26 -3.42
N ILE A 53 -2.02 0.68 -2.49
CA ILE A 53 -3.29 1.10 -1.87
C ILE A 53 -3.38 2.63 -1.81
N MET A 54 -4.57 3.17 -2.06
CA MET A 54 -4.89 4.57 -1.83
C MET A 54 -5.80 4.66 -0.61
N SER A 55 -5.42 5.47 0.36
CA SER A 55 -6.29 5.84 1.47
C SER A 55 -7.40 6.76 0.99
N LEU A 56 -8.63 6.42 1.33
CA LEU A 56 -9.81 7.26 1.12
C LEU A 56 -10.40 7.59 2.49
N ASP A 57 -10.75 8.86 2.71
CA ASP A 57 -11.56 9.26 3.86
C ASP A 57 -13.02 8.99 3.50
N VAL A 58 -13.55 7.88 4.01
CA VAL A 58 -14.95 7.49 3.86
C VAL A 58 -15.71 8.02 5.08
N LYS A 59 -16.17 9.28 4.98
CA LYS A 59 -17.19 9.84 5.88
C LYS A 59 -18.59 9.52 5.39
#